data_AF-A0AAW7GLN8-F1
#
_entry.id   AF-A0AAW7GLN8-F1
#
_cell.length_a   1.000
_cell.length_b   1.000
_cell.length_c   1.000
_cell.angle_alpha   90.00
_cell.angle_beta   90.00
_cell.angle_gamma   90.00
#
_symmetry.space_group_name_H-M   'P 1'
#
loop_
_entity.id
_entity.type
_entity.pdbx_description
1 polymer ?
#
loop_
_entity_poly.entity_id
_entity_poly.type
_entity_poly.pdbx_seq_one_letter_code
_entity_poly.pdbx_strand_id
1 'polypeptide(L)'
;MNIDKMKNQHVEILEKISFLRKLSHAGVSSNAQEIATAIVSMSAIIKTHLSAEDQFLYPHIEHDGSSTLRQVSSKFQREMTDIVSEYEVFSRRWNIASKLVGNDAAFRCDANNVLRKVYERMQKENKDFYPLVERM
;
A
#
# COMPACT_ATOMS: atom_id res chain seq x y z
N MET A 1 15.20 11.61 -10.60
CA MET A 1 14.23 10.56 -10.22
C MET A 1 12.88 11.20 -9.94
N ASN A 2 11.76 10.64 -10.42
CA ASN A 2 10.45 11.31 -10.28
C ASN A 2 9.73 10.81 -9.02
N ILE A 3 10.12 11.37 -7.87
CA ILE A 3 9.44 11.14 -6.57
C ILE A 3 7.95 11.55 -6.65
N ASP A 4 7.60 12.53 -7.48
CA ASP A 4 6.19 12.95 -7.65
C ASP A 4 5.31 11.81 -8.16
N LYS A 5 5.85 10.94 -9.02
CA LYS A 5 5.13 9.74 -9.46
C LYS A 5 4.83 8.79 -8.29
N MET A 6 5.78 8.60 -7.38
CA MET A 6 5.60 7.75 -6.20
C MET A 6 4.62 8.38 -5.21
N LYS A 7 4.70 9.71 -5.00
CA LYS A 7 3.71 10.47 -4.23
C LYS A 7 2.29 10.33 -4.81
N ASN A 8 2.14 10.38 -6.13
CA ASN A 8 0.84 10.16 -6.78
C ASN A 8 0.32 8.73 -6.54
N GLN A 9 1.19 7.73 -6.60
CA GLN A 9 0.81 6.35 -6.26
C GLN A 9 0.34 6.22 -4.81
N HIS A 10 0.95 6.95 -3.86
CA HIS A 10 0.46 7.00 -2.48
C HIS A 10 -0.95 7.58 -2.39
N VAL A 11 -1.22 8.68 -3.13
CA VAL A 11 -2.57 9.26 -3.19
C VAL A 11 -3.58 8.22 -3.71
N GLU A 12 -3.27 7.54 -4.81
CA GLU A 12 -4.14 6.50 -5.36
C GLU A 12 -4.40 5.36 -4.37
N ILE A 13 -3.36 4.89 -3.66
CA ILE A 13 -3.48 3.86 -2.62
C ILE A 13 -4.42 4.32 -1.49
N LEU A 14 -4.24 5.55 -0.99
CA LEU A 14 -5.04 6.10 0.10
C LEU A 14 -6.50 6.31 -0.32
N GLU A 15 -6.75 6.72 -1.57
CA GLU A 15 -8.09 6.81 -2.14
C GLU A 15 -8.76 5.44 -2.23
N LYS A 16 -8.04 4.39 -2.66
CA LYS A 16 -8.57 3.01 -2.66
C LYS A 16 -8.92 2.52 -1.27
N ILE A 17 -8.09 2.82 -0.26
CA ILE A 17 -8.39 2.47 1.14
C ILE A 17 -9.68 3.16 1.61
N SER A 18 -9.82 4.46 1.32
CA SER A 18 -11.03 5.23 1.66
C SER A 18 -12.27 4.66 0.96
N PHE A 19 -12.15 4.31 -0.32
CA PHE A 19 -13.22 3.71 -1.11
C PHE A 19 -13.64 2.35 -0.56
N LEU A 20 -12.68 1.46 -0.28
CA LEU A 20 -12.94 0.15 0.34
C LEU A 20 -13.64 0.29 1.70
N ARG A 21 -13.22 1.26 2.52
CA ARG A 21 -13.87 1.57 3.80
C ARG A 21 -15.34 1.97 3.60
N LYS A 22 -15.62 2.85 2.64
CA LYS A 22 -16.99 3.28 2.31
C LYS A 22 -17.87 2.11 1.90
N LEU A 23 -17.41 1.27 0.98
CA LEU A 23 -18.17 0.08 0.53
C LEU A 23 -18.39 -0.92 1.65
N SER A 24 -17.38 -1.15 2.49
CA SER A 24 -17.46 -2.05 3.64
C SER A 24 -18.51 -1.62 4.66
N HIS A 25 -18.64 -0.31 4.90
CA HIS A 25 -19.70 0.26 5.75
C HIS A 25 -21.08 0.22 5.09
N ALA A 26 -21.16 0.39 3.76
CA ALA A 26 -22.42 0.31 3.02
C ALA A 26 -22.97 -1.12 2.87
N GLY A 27 -22.14 -2.14 3.15
CA GLY A 27 -22.50 -3.56 3.12
C GLY A 27 -21.54 -4.33 2.23
N VAL A 28 -20.80 -5.30 2.80
CA VAL A 28 -19.74 -5.99 2.07
C VAL A 28 -20.33 -6.92 1.01
N SER A 29 -21.31 -7.76 1.39
CA SER A 29 -21.98 -8.66 0.44
C SER A 29 -22.65 -7.91 -0.71
N SER A 30 -23.29 -6.77 -0.42
CA SER A 30 -23.98 -5.96 -1.42
C SER A 30 -23.04 -5.24 -2.39
N ASN A 31 -21.79 -5.00 -2.00
CA ASN A 31 -20.77 -4.33 -2.81
C ASN A 31 -19.60 -5.28 -3.15
N ALA A 32 -19.83 -6.59 -3.12
CA ALA A 32 -18.78 -7.59 -3.20
C ALA A 32 -17.96 -7.50 -4.50
N GLN A 33 -18.62 -7.19 -5.62
CA GLN A 33 -17.95 -7.04 -6.91
C GLN A 33 -17.03 -5.83 -6.93
N GLU A 34 -17.52 -4.67 -6.48
CA GLU A 34 -16.77 -3.42 -6.43
C GLU A 34 -15.59 -3.52 -5.46
N ILE A 35 -15.78 -4.17 -4.30
CA ILE A 35 -14.72 -4.43 -3.32
C ILE A 35 -13.63 -5.31 -3.95
N ALA A 36 -14.00 -6.44 -4.58
CA ALA A 36 -13.04 -7.33 -5.21
C ALA A 36 -12.23 -6.61 -6.32
N THR A 37 -12.91 -5.85 -7.17
CA THR A 37 -12.26 -5.03 -8.21
C THR A 37 -11.31 -3.99 -7.62
N ALA A 38 -11.71 -3.30 -6.54
CA ALA A 38 -10.87 -2.32 -5.87
C ALA A 38 -9.61 -2.97 -5.26
N ILE A 39 -9.72 -4.15 -4.66
CA ILE A 39 -8.58 -4.93 -4.13
C ILE A 39 -7.60 -5.32 -5.23
N VAL A 40 -8.10 -5.80 -6.37
CA VAL A 40 -7.25 -6.17 -7.52
C VAL A 40 -6.55 -4.94 -8.08
N SER A 41 -7.28 -3.83 -8.27
CA SER A 41 -6.71 -2.56 -8.75
C SER A 41 -5.64 -2.02 -7.80
N MET A 42 -5.91 -2.02 -6.48
CA MET A 42 -4.96 -1.58 -5.47
C MET A 42 -3.71 -2.48 -5.44
N SER A 43 -3.87 -3.79 -5.67
CA SER A 43 -2.73 -4.73 -5.77
C SER A 43 -1.80 -4.38 -6.93
N ALA A 44 -2.35 -3.96 -8.08
CA ALA A 44 -1.54 -3.53 -9.22
C ALA A 44 -0.75 -2.25 -8.90
N ILE A 45 -1.39 -1.27 -8.25
CA ILE A 45 -0.75 0.00 -7.88
C ILE A 45 0.40 -0.24 -6.91
N ILE A 46 0.19 -1.04 -5.85
CA ILE A 46 1.24 -1.41 -4.89
C ILE A 46 2.42 -2.08 -5.59
N LYS A 47 2.16 -3.05 -6.48
CA LYS A 47 3.22 -3.73 -7.22
C LYS A 47 4.03 -2.77 -8.10
N THR A 48 3.36 -1.85 -8.80
CA THR A 48 4.04 -0.85 -9.63
C THR A 48 4.85 0.13 -8.78
N HIS A 49 4.33 0.54 -7.62
CA HIS A 49 5.01 1.39 -6.67
C HIS A 49 6.31 0.74 -6.17
N LEU A 50 6.23 -0.49 -5.63
CA LEU A 50 7.40 -1.25 -5.15
C LEU A 50 8.45 -1.45 -6.24
N SER A 51 8.01 -1.82 -7.45
CA SER A 51 8.93 -2.01 -8.57
C SER A 51 9.68 -0.72 -8.91
N ALA A 52 9.05 0.45 -8.75
CA ALA A 52 9.72 1.72 -8.96
C ALA A 52 10.72 2.03 -7.84
N GLU A 53 10.39 1.68 -6.59
CA GLU A 53 11.32 1.87 -5.48
C GLU A 53 12.57 1.00 -5.62
N ASP A 54 12.40 -0.28 -5.92
CA ASP A 54 13.50 -1.24 -6.07
C ASP A 54 14.41 -0.95 -7.26
N GLN A 55 13.85 -0.47 -8.36
CA GLN A 55 14.63 -0.20 -9.58
C GLN A 55 15.31 1.16 -9.58
N PHE A 56 14.75 2.14 -8.87
CA PHE A 56 15.20 3.54 -8.98
C PHE A 56 15.51 4.16 -7.62
N LEU A 57 14.58 4.11 -6.65
CA LEU A 57 14.72 4.83 -5.38
C LEU A 57 15.87 4.29 -4.53
N TYR A 58 15.82 3.00 -4.19
CA TYR A 58 16.81 2.39 -3.31
C TYR A 58 18.22 2.42 -3.93
N PRO A 59 18.42 2.08 -5.23
CA PRO A 59 19.74 2.19 -5.86
C PRO A 59 20.31 3.62 -5.86
N HIS A 60 19.47 4.63 -6.10
CA HIS A 60 19.92 6.02 -6.12
C HIS A 60 20.33 6.51 -4.72
N ILE A 61 19.57 6.15 -3.68
CA ILE A 61 19.93 6.45 -2.29
C ILE A 61 21.23 5.75 -1.89
N GLU A 62 21.45 4.52 -2.36
CA GLU A 62 22.67 3.78 -2.05
C GLU A 62 23.90 4.50 -2.61
N HIS A 63 23.80 4.96 -3.86
CA HIS A 63 24.89 5.64 -4.56
C HIS A 63 25.15 7.05 -4.03
N ASP A 64 24.12 7.90 -3.95
CA ASP A 64 24.27 9.35 -3.72
C ASP A 64 23.87 9.79 -2.30
N GLY A 65 23.27 8.91 -1.50
CA GLY A 65 22.74 9.25 -0.18
C GLY A 65 23.80 9.46 0.90
N SER A 66 23.44 10.20 1.94
CA SER A 66 24.23 10.22 3.19
C SER A 66 24.15 8.87 3.91
N SER A 67 25.10 8.59 4.81
CA SER A 67 25.07 7.38 5.66
C SER A 67 23.77 7.26 6.45
N THR A 68 23.27 8.38 6.98
CA THR A 68 21.98 8.46 7.68
C THR A 68 20.81 8.12 6.76
N LEU A 69 20.78 8.67 5.54
CA LEU A 69 19.69 8.41 4.59
C LEU A 69 19.68 6.94 4.13
N ARG A 70 20.84 6.34 3.88
CA ARG A 70 20.96 4.90 3.59
C ARG A 70 20.39 4.05 4.73
N GLN A 71 20.74 4.36 5.99
CA GLN A 71 20.22 3.62 7.15
C GLN A 71 18.69 3.73 7.27
N VAL A 72 18.14 4.93 7.08
CA VAL A 72 16.68 5.17 7.09
C VAL A 72 16.02 4.39 5.95
N SER A 73 16.56 4.49 4.74
CA SER A 73 16.09 3.80 3.54
C SER A 73 16.02 2.27 3.74
N SER A 74 17.09 1.63 4.24
CA SER A 74 17.07 0.19 4.52
C SER A 74 16.04 -0.21 5.57
N LYS A 75 15.71 0.66 6.53
CA LYS A 75 14.66 0.40 7.51
C LYS A 75 13.28 0.42 6.84
N PHE A 76 12.98 1.45 6.04
CA PHE A 76 11.73 1.52 5.29
C PHE A 76 11.58 0.34 4.32
N GLN A 77 12.63 -0.03 3.61
CA GLN A 77 12.60 -1.17 2.70
C GLN A 77 12.22 -2.48 3.42
N ARG A 78 12.85 -2.79 4.56
CA ARG A 78 12.52 -3.98 5.36
C ARG A 78 11.11 -3.96 5.92
N GLU A 79 10.67 -2.82 6.47
CA GLU A 79 9.30 -2.67 6.98
C GLU A 79 8.27 -2.90 5.85
N MET A 80 8.63 -2.71 4.58
CA MET A 80 7.70 -2.86 3.45
C MET A 80 7.44 -4.32 3.15
N THR A 81 8.47 -5.17 3.23
CA THR A 81 8.38 -6.60 2.92
C THR A 81 7.28 -7.28 3.71
N ASP A 82 7.18 -6.99 5.01
CA ASP A 82 6.14 -7.57 5.88
C ASP A 82 4.74 -7.09 5.50
N ILE A 83 4.57 -5.78 5.27
CA ILE A 83 3.29 -5.19 4.88
C ILE A 83 2.79 -5.74 3.55
N VAL A 84 3.69 -5.90 2.58
CA VAL A 84 3.37 -6.47 1.26
C VAL A 84 2.95 -7.93 1.39
N SER A 85 3.68 -8.73 2.18
CA SER A 85 3.32 -10.13 2.42
C SER A 85 1.92 -10.26 3.02
N GLU A 86 1.60 -9.47 4.04
CA GLU A 86 0.28 -9.45 4.66
C GLU A 86 -0.82 -9.00 3.68
N TYR A 87 -0.54 -7.96 2.87
CA TYR A 87 -1.47 -7.47 1.87
C TYR A 87 -1.72 -8.50 0.76
N GLU A 88 -0.71 -9.25 0.33
CA GLU A 88 -0.89 -10.30 -0.67
C GLU A 88 -1.78 -11.44 -0.16
N VAL A 89 -1.64 -11.83 1.11
CA VAL A 89 -2.52 -12.83 1.74
C VAL A 89 -3.95 -12.31 1.81
N PHE A 90 -4.14 -11.06 2.24
CA PHE A 90 -5.44 -10.39 2.25
C PHE A 90 -6.07 -10.34 0.85
N SER A 91 -5.33 -9.87 -0.15
CA SER A 91 -5.79 -9.74 -1.52
C SER A 91 -6.20 -11.10 -2.09
N ARG A 92 -5.38 -12.14 -1.93
CA ARG A 92 -5.72 -13.51 -2.36
C ARG A 92 -6.99 -14.05 -1.70
N ARG A 93 -7.27 -13.66 -0.45
CA ARG A 93 -8.49 -14.08 0.26
C ARG A 93 -9.75 -13.37 -0.23
N TRP A 94 -9.65 -12.12 -0.69
CA TRP A 94 -10.82 -11.27 -0.94
C TRP A 94 -10.95 -10.74 -2.39
N ASN A 95 -10.08 -11.16 -3.30
CA ASN A 95 -10.03 -10.70 -4.70
C ASN A 95 -11.18 -11.18 -5.62
N ILE A 96 -12.18 -11.90 -5.10
CA ILE A 96 -13.31 -12.40 -5.90
C ILE A 96 -14.59 -12.19 -5.09
N ALA A 97 -15.65 -11.70 -5.74
CA ALA A 97 -16.93 -11.37 -5.10
C ALA A 97 -17.52 -12.54 -4.31
N SER A 98 -17.46 -13.76 -4.83
CA SER A 98 -17.97 -14.96 -4.17
C SER A 98 -17.30 -15.26 -2.82
N LYS A 99 -16.06 -14.81 -2.61
CA LYS A 99 -15.37 -14.95 -1.31
C LYS A 99 -15.89 -13.95 -0.27
N LEU A 100 -16.38 -12.79 -0.72
CA LEU A 100 -16.89 -11.72 0.13
C LEU A 100 -18.34 -11.96 0.59
N VAL A 101 -19.18 -12.48 -0.31
CA VAL A 101 -20.61 -12.72 -0.01
C VAL A 101 -20.76 -13.67 1.18
N GLY A 102 -21.55 -13.26 2.17
CA GLY A 102 -21.78 -13.99 3.42
C GLY A 102 -20.65 -13.91 4.45
N ASN A 103 -19.53 -13.25 4.12
CA ASN A 103 -18.32 -13.17 4.95
C ASN A 103 -18.00 -11.75 5.43
N ASP A 104 -19.02 -10.88 5.51
CA ASP A 104 -18.90 -9.46 5.82
C ASP A 104 -18.04 -9.15 7.05
N ALA A 105 -18.26 -9.85 8.16
CA ALA A 105 -17.54 -9.61 9.41
C ALA A 105 -16.06 -10.01 9.30
N ALA A 106 -15.78 -11.13 8.64
CA ALA A 106 -14.41 -11.60 8.43
C ALA A 106 -13.63 -10.65 7.52
N PHE A 107 -14.25 -10.19 6.42
CA PHE A 107 -13.64 -9.17 5.56
C PHE A 107 -13.35 -7.89 6.32
N ARG A 108 -14.30 -7.38 7.12
CA ARG A 108 -14.10 -6.16 7.93
C ARG A 108 -12.93 -6.29 8.90
N CYS A 109 -12.81 -7.43 9.57
CA CYS A 109 -11.70 -7.70 10.49
C CYS A 109 -10.36 -7.66 9.76
N ASP A 110 -10.23 -8.42 8.68
CA ASP A 110 -9.00 -8.50 7.90
C ASP A 110 -8.64 -7.14 7.28
N ALA A 111 -9.61 -6.45 6.70
CA ALA A 111 -9.43 -5.14 6.07
C ALA A 111 -8.96 -4.08 7.07
N ASN A 112 -9.55 -4.04 8.28
CA ASN A 112 -9.13 -3.11 9.33
C ASN A 112 -7.68 -3.35 9.79
N ASN A 113 -7.22 -4.60 9.79
CA ASN A 113 -5.86 -4.93 10.19
C ASN A 113 -4.85 -4.57 9.09
N VAL A 114 -5.11 -5.02 7.87
CA VAL A 114 -4.14 -4.92 6.76
C VAL A 114 -4.13 -3.52 6.14
N LEU A 115 -5.30 -2.95 5.83
CA LEU A 115 -5.36 -1.63 5.19
C LEU A 115 -4.86 -0.51 6.11
N ARG A 116 -4.98 -0.69 7.43
CA ARG A 116 -4.39 0.24 8.40
C ARG A 116 -2.86 0.28 8.32
N LYS A 117 -2.21 -0.87 8.21
CA LYS A 117 -0.74 -0.94 8.06
C LYS A 117 -0.27 -0.26 6.78
N VAL A 118 -0.96 -0.51 5.66
CA VAL A 118 -0.68 0.17 4.39
C VAL A 118 -0.88 1.67 4.52
N TYR A 119 -1.99 2.11 5.13
CA TYR A 119 -2.27 3.53 5.36
C TYR A 119 -1.16 4.21 6.19
N GLU A 120 -0.82 3.63 7.35
CA GLU A 120 0.21 4.15 8.25
C GLU A 120 1.56 4.23 7.55
N ARG A 121 1.88 3.25 6.70
CA ARG A 121 3.10 3.22 5.90
C ARG A 121 3.20 4.37 4.91
N MET A 122 2.20 4.56 4.05
CA MET A 122 2.21 5.65 3.05
C MET A 122 2.32 7.03 3.74
N GLN A 123 1.63 7.20 4.87
CA GLN A 123 1.68 8.44 5.65
C GLN A 123 3.06 8.69 6.25
N LYS A 124 3.69 7.65 6.82
CA LYS A 124 5.03 7.72 7.38
C LYS A 124 6.08 8.04 6.32
N GLU A 125 5.98 7.44 5.13
CA GLU A 125 6.90 7.77 4.03
C GLU A 125 6.73 9.19 3.54
N ASN A 126 5.49 9.64 3.31
CA ASN A 126 5.19 11.00 2.89
C ASN A 126 5.74 12.05 3.86
N LYS A 127 5.66 11.76 5.16
CA LYS A 127 6.05 12.70 6.22
C LYS A 127 7.53 12.64 6.56
N ASP A 128 8.10 11.43 6.66
CA ASP A 128 9.39 11.21 7.29
C ASP A 128 10.47 10.75 6.29
N PHE A 129 10.10 10.10 5.19
CA PHE A 129 11.07 9.54 4.23
C PHE A 129 11.29 10.43 3.02
N TYR A 130 10.23 10.74 2.26
CA TYR A 130 10.34 11.53 1.03
C TYR A 130 10.97 12.91 1.23
N PRO A 131 10.69 13.66 2.31
CA PRO A 131 11.39 14.92 2.55
C PRO A 131 12.90 14.79 2.75
N LEU A 132 13.40 13.62 3.18
CA LEU A 132 14.84 13.36 3.27
C LEU A 132 15.44 13.03 1.90
N VAL A 133 14.71 12.27 1.08
CA VAL A 133 15.15 11.94 -0.29
C VAL A 133 15.19 13.18 -1.17
N GLU A 134 14.24 14.10 -1.03
CA GLU A 134 14.20 15.36 -1.79
C GLU A 134 15.31 16.36 -1.42
N ARG A 135 16.00 16.14 -0.30
CA ARG A 135 17.14 16.97 0.16
C ARG A 135 18.50 16.36 -0.15
N MET A 136 18.51 15.17 -0.78
CA MET A 136 19.72 14.50 -1.26
C MET A 136 20.30 15.27 -2.45
#